data_AF-A0A7C4J2Y0-F1
#
_entry.id   AF-A0A7C4J2Y0-F1
#
_cell.length_a   1.000
_cell.length_b   1.000
_cell.length_c   1.000
_cell.angle_alpha   90.00
_cell.angle_beta   90.00
_cell.angle_gamma   90.00
#
_symmetry.space_group_name_H-M   'P 1'
#
loop_
_entity.id
_entity.type
_entity.pdbx_description
1 polymer ?
#
loop_
_entity_poly.entity_id
_entity_poly.type
_entity_poly.pdbx_seq_one_letter_code
_entity_poly.pdbx_strand_id
1 'polypeptide(L)'
;MNEKTFPGVLIKLVSTKEGKGLISNVIREYLAQWAGKNVFKKAIALLLLQCIKPFVKVRKKDRTMHDVLHDESWWNDVGNSILEAIATHDLSIIKECSNAIAQHAPKVVGTVARDIWEYPAKVLMILGCIPSFANCIIRSANNVLKLFNEQAPDLLADVVLALIKEIDAKTLGCTANQVLEIIRKFDTGDELIKESASSPFEVAVRNIMANVFSYDGVDKQKVYQRLLSLKNKIHNGIFEAVHDNPEALGSLMHFSMLNKLQNIALARKYLQEYSSQRPDDLPVEEIAQLLNAVLHYITVLHDTHPDMFTSLANRFSHAIDTGVIQEFLHTADDCFVTLQPVLEKLFPFVLTCWTRLLQEDDEAMQEARKAFVRALLKDVEVGHA
;
A
#
# COMPACT_ATOMS: atom_id res chain seq x y z
N MET A 1 42.46 15.21 19.21
CA MET A 1 41.14 14.55 19.27
C MET A 1 41.22 13.32 18.39
N ASN A 2 40.76 12.16 18.85
CA ASN A 2 40.75 10.94 18.03
C ASN A 2 39.92 11.19 16.77
N GLU A 3 40.53 11.08 15.59
CA GLU A 3 39.86 11.29 14.30
C GLU A 3 38.80 10.22 13.98
N LYS A 4 38.68 9.20 14.86
CA LYS A 4 37.80 8.04 14.72
C LYS A 4 36.52 8.09 15.56
N THR A 5 36.30 9.16 16.34
CA THR A 5 35.04 9.32 17.10
C THR A 5 33.99 10.05 16.26
N PHE A 6 32.70 9.87 16.57
CA PHE A 6 31.60 10.51 15.85
C PHE A 6 31.76 12.04 15.66
N PRO A 7 32.24 12.81 16.66
CA PRO A 7 32.58 14.22 16.45
C PRO A 7 33.72 14.43 15.44
N GLY A 8 34.73 13.57 15.40
CA GLY A 8 35.84 13.61 14.44
C GLY A 8 35.39 13.43 12.99
N VAL A 9 34.42 12.55 12.75
CA VAL A 9 33.80 12.33 11.43
C VAL A 9 33.02 13.56 10.97
N LEU A 10 32.22 14.17 11.85
CA LEU A 10 31.50 15.41 11.56
C LEU A 10 32.44 16.59 11.31
N ILE A 11 33.57 16.65 12.04
CA ILE A 11 34.61 17.66 11.83
C ILE A 11 35.22 17.57 10.42
N LYS A 12 35.34 16.36 9.82
CA LYS A 12 35.82 16.21 8.43
C LYS A 12 34.87 16.88 7.42
N LEU A 13 33.54 16.73 7.57
CA LEU A 13 32.55 17.42 6.72
C LEU A 13 32.55 18.93 6.93
N VAL A 14 32.60 19.36 8.20
CA VAL A 14 32.67 20.76 8.59
C VAL A 14 33.95 21.45 8.06
N SER A 15 35.05 20.71 7.96
CA SER A 15 36.35 21.22 7.52
C SER A 15 36.49 21.40 6.01
N THR A 16 35.48 21.00 5.23
CA THR A 16 35.43 21.20 3.78
C THR A 16 35.30 22.68 3.41
N LYS A 17 35.54 23.04 2.14
CA LYS A 17 35.36 24.42 1.67
C LYS A 17 33.92 24.91 1.91
N GLU A 18 32.95 24.05 1.59
CA GLU A 18 31.52 24.31 1.71
C GLU A 18 31.08 24.32 3.17
N GLY A 19 31.54 23.36 3.99
CA GLY A 19 31.25 23.28 5.42
C GLY A 19 31.76 24.50 6.19
N LYS A 20 32.99 24.95 5.91
CA LYS A 20 33.54 26.19 6.46
C LYS A 20 32.75 27.41 6.02
N GLY A 21 32.36 27.48 4.74
CA GLY A 21 31.50 28.56 4.24
C GLY A 21 30.18 28.66 5.01
N LEU A 22 29.51 27.52 5.22
CA LEU A 22 28.25 27.44 5.97
C LEU A 22 28.43 27.87 7.43
N ILE A 23 29.43 27.34 8.13
CA ILE A 23 29.68 27.71 9.53
C ILE A 23 30.02 29.19 9.67
N SER A 24 30.81 29.76 8.74
CA SER A 24 31.12 31.20 8.74
C SER A 24 29.85 32.03 8.67
N ASN A 25 28.89 31.61 7.84
CA ASN A 25 27.63 32.32 7.67
C ASN A 25 26.73 32.16 8.90
N VAL A 26 26.56 30.94 9.42
CA VAL A 26 25.76 30.66 10.62
C VAL A 26 26.30 31.43 11.83
N ILE A 27 27.62 31.38 12.07
CA ILE A 27 28.25 32.10 13.19
C ILE A 27 28.08 33.61 13.02
N ARG A 28 28.21 34.13 11.79
CA ARG A 28 28.01 35.56 11.52
C ARG A 28 26.58 35.98 11.77
N GLU A 29 25.60 35.22 11.31
CA GLU A 29 24.18 35.50 11.53
C GLU A 29 23.81 35.40 13.01
N TYR A 30 24.27 34.36 13.72
CA TYR A 30 24.05 34.21 15.15
C TYR A 30 24.63 35.39 15.94
N LEU A 31 25.89 35.76 15.68
CA LEU A 31 26.53 36.89 16.35
C LEU A 31 25.87 38.23 16.00
N ALA A 32 25.36 38.39 14.77
CA ALA A 32 24.60 39.57 14.37
C ALA A 32 23.25 39.65 15.10
N GLN A 33 22.52 38.53 15.22
CA GLN A 33 21.27 38.44 15.98
C GLN A 33 21.49 38.69 17.47
N TRP A 34 22.51 38.07 18.06
CA TRP A 34 22.89 38.28 19.46
C TRP A 34 23.29 39.73 19.77
N ALA A 35 24.00 40.38 18.83
CA ALA A 35 24.42 41.76 18.97
C ALA A 35 23.27 42.77 18.87
N GLY A 36 22.27 42.50 18.00
CA GLY A 36 21.10 43.34 17.82
C GLY A 36 21.46 44.80 17.52
N LYS A 37 20.81 45.76 18.21
CA LYS A 37 21.10 47.21 18.08
C LYS A 37 22.23 47.70 19.01
N ASN A 38 22.76 46.86 19.91
CA ASN A 38 23.71 47.28 20.94
C ASN A 38 25.15 47.38 20.39
N VAL A 39 25.74 48.59 20.47
CA VAL A 39 27.07 48.90 19.94
C VAL A 39 28.19 48.10 20.62
N PHE A 40 28.09 47.87 21.92
CA PHE A 40 29.08 47.09 22.69
C PHE A 40 29.06 45.61 22.27
N LYS A 41 27.87 45.02 22.11
CA LYS A 41 27.74 43.65 21.63
C LYS A 41 28.21 43.49 20.18
N LYS A 42 28.04 44.50 19.33
CA LYS A 42 28.60 44.51 17.96
C LYS A 42 30.13 44.49 17.96
N ALA A 43 30.77 45.23 18.85
CA ALA A 43 32.23 45.21 19.00
C ALA A 43 32.73 43.82 19.46
N ILE A 44 32.04 43.20 20.41
CA ILE A 44 32.35 41.83 20.88
C ILE A 44 32.11 40.80 19.76
N ALA A 45 31.01 40.91 19.01
CA ALA A 45 30.73 40.05 17.86
C ALA A 45 31.85 40.12 16.80
N LEU A 46 32.37 41.31 16.52
CA LEU A 46 33.51 41.49 15.59
C LEU A 46 34.79 40.83 16.12
N LEU A 47 35.07 40.93 17.42
CA LEU A 47 36.22 40.26 18.04
C LEU A 47 36.08 38.73 17.97
N LEU A 48 34.88 38.20 18.28
CA LEU A 48 34.60 36.76 18.19
C LEU A 48 34.73 36.26 16.74
N LEU A 49 34.25 37.03 15.75
CA LEU A 49 34.45 36.71 14.33
C LEU A 49 35.94 36.68 13.95
N GLN A 50 36.77 37.57 14.50
CA GLN A 50 38.22 37.55 14.27
C GLN A 50 38.89 36.32 14.90
N CYS A 51 38.48 35.93 16.12
CA CYS A 51 38.99 34.73 16.78
C CYS A 51 38.64 33.43 16.04
N ILE A 52 37.48 33.39 15.40
CA ILE A 52 36.97 32.20 14.68
C ILE A 52 37.50 32.13 13.24
N LYS A 53 37.88 33.28 12.65
CA LYS A 53 38.45 33.40 11.29
C LYS A 53 39.53 32.36 10.94
N PRO A 54 40.53 32.02 11.78
CA PRO A 54 41.53 31.01 11.45
C PRO A 54 40.95 29.58 11.28
N PHE A 55 39.84 29.27 11.94
CA PHE A 55 39.21 27.94 11.90
C PHE A 55 38.27 27.78 10.70
N VAL A 56 37.69 28.89 10.24
CA VAL A 56 36.62 28.90 9.23
C VAL A 56 37.08 29.51 7.89
N LYS A 57 38.32 30.01 7.82
CA LYS A 57 38.91 30.49 6.56
C LYS A 57 39.08 29.32 5.59
N VAL A 58 38.39 29.40 4.46
CA VAL A 58 38.54 28.47 3.33
C VAL A 58 39.95 28.61 2.76
N ARG A 59 40.71 27.52 2.72
CA ARG A 59 42.06 27.45 2.13
C ARG A 59 42.01 26.70 0.80
N LYS A 60 42.92 27.03 -0.12
CA LYS A 60 43.03 26.34 -1.43
C LYS A 60 43.21 24.83 -1.31
N LYS A 61 43.91 24.39 -0.25
CA LYS A 61 44.21 22.98 0.08
C LYS A 61 43.08 22.22 0.78
N ASP A 62 42.01 22.89 1.20
CA ASP A 62 40.91 22.23 1.87
C ASP A 62 40.16 21.35 0.84
N ARG A 63 39.76 20.14 1.22
CA ARG A 63 38.95 19.26 0.36
C ARG A 63 37.55 19.84 0.17
N THR A 64 36.91 19.53 -0.94
CA THR A 64 35.49 19.83 -1.15
C THR A 64 34.62 18.79 -0.47
N MET A 65 33.35 19.11 -0.24
CA MET A 65 32.35 18.15 0.22
C MET A 65 32.23 16.95 -0.73
N HIS A 66 32.36 17.20 -2.04
CA HIS A 66 32.38 16.15 -3.06
C HIS A 66 33.53 15.16 -2.82
N ASP A 67 34.75 15.66 -2.60
CA ASP A 67 35.94 14.82 -2.37
C ASP A 67 35.81 13.94 -1.12
N VAL A 68 35.15 14.45 -0.06
CA VAL A 68 34.94 13.69 1.19
C VAL A 68 33.85 12.64 1.03
N LEU A 69 32.74 12.97 0.37
CA LEU A 69 31.62 12.03 0.19
C LEU A 69 31.95 10.87 -0.76
N HIS A 70 32.93 11.04 -1.65
CA HIS A 70 33.44 9.98 -2.54
C HIS A 70 34.65 9.23 -1.95
N ASP A 71 35.07 9.54 -0.72
CA ASP A 71 36.15 8.83 -0.02
C ASP A 71 35.56 7.64 0.76
N GLU A 72 35.80 6.43 0.28
CA GLU A 72 35.31 5.20 0.93
C GLU A 72 35.85 5.04 2.36
N SER A 73 37.07 5.51 2.62
CA SER A 73 37.65 5.46 3.97
C SER A 73 36.88 6.31 4.97
N TRP A 74 36.26 7.41 4.51
CA TRP A 74 35.41 8.24 5.37
C TRP A 74 34.14 7.51 5.78
N TRP A 75 33.49 6.77 4.88
CA TRP A 75 32.31 5.96 5.21
C TRP A 75 32.63 4.82 6.19
N ASN A 76 33.81 4.22 6.08
CA ASN A 76 34.30 3.24 7.05
C ASN A 76 34.53 3.87 8.43
N ASP A 77 35.10 5.07 8.50
CA ASP A 77 35.25 5.82 9.75
C ASP A 77 33.88 6.16 10.38
N VAL A 78 32.88 6.54 9.57
CA VAL A 78 31.49 6.78 10.02
C VAL A 78 30.92 5.52 10.66
N GLY A 79 31.02 4.38 9.98
CA GLY A 79 30.51 3.09 10.48
C GLY A 79 31.15 2.69 11.81
N ASN A 80 32.48 2.79 11.91
CA ASN A 80 33.21 2.49 13.14
C ASN A 80 32.81 3.43 14.29
N SER A 81 32.62 4.72 13.99
CA SER A 81 32.16 5.70 15.00
C SER A 81 30.76 5.39 15.53
N ILE A 82 29.84 4.94 14.66
CA ILE A 82 28.49 4.56 15.06
C ILE A 82 28.53 3.32 15.95
N LEU A 83 29.32 2.30 15.59
CA LEU A 83 29.49 1.09 16.41
C LEU A 83 30.09 1.42 17.78
N GLU A 84 31.11 2.27 17.82
CA GLU A 84 31.69 2.75 19.07
C GLU A 84 30.64 3.50 19.91
N ALA A 85 29.84 4.38 19.29
CA ALA A 85 28.77 5.10 19.98
C ALA A 85 27.71 4.14 20.56
N ILE A 86 27.25 3.16 19.80
CA ILE A 86 26.29 2.13 20.27
C ILE A 86 26.87 1.31 21.41
N ALA A 87 28.15 0.96 21.35
CA ALA A 87 28.81 0.15 22.37
C ALA A 87 29.09 0.91 23.68
N THR A 88 29.24 2.24 23.60
CA THR A 88 29.71 3.06 24.73
C THR A 88 28.63 3.94 25.36
N HIS A 89 27.60 4.32 24.62
CA HIS A 89 26.57 5.23 25.10
C HIS A 89 25.31 4.45 25.49
N ASP A 90 24.71 4.88 26.60
CA ASP A 90 23.39 4.39 27.00
C ASP A 90 22.33 4.87 26.00
N LEU A 91 21.64 3.91 25.38
CA LEU A 91 20.56 4.16 24.42
C LEU A 91 19.35 4.85 25.08
N SER A 92 19.29 4.90 26.43
CA SER A 92 18.31 5.71 27.16
C SER A 92 18.35 7.20 26.75
N ILE A 93 19.54 7.75 26.48
CA ILE A 93 19.71 9.13 26.01
C ILE A 93 19.06 9.30 24.62
N ILE A 94 19.17 8.29 23.74
CA ILE A 94 18.51 8.33 22.43
C ILE A 94 16.99 8.38 22.61
N LYS A 95 16.44 7.64 23.57
CA LYS A 95 15.01 7.70 23.91
C LYS A 95 14.60 9.07 24.44
N GLU A 96 15.38 9.66 25.33
CA GLU A 96 15.13 11.02 25.84
C GLU A 96 15.20 12.07 24.73
N CYS A 97 16.20 12.01 23.85
CA CYS A 97 16.30 12.87 22.67
C CYS A 97 15.11 12.67 21.73
N SER A 98 14.70 11.43 21.49
CA SER A 98 13.53 11.10 20.67
C SER A 98 12.24 11.73 21.22
N ASN A 99 12.02 11.64 22.54
CA ASN A 99 10.87 12.25 23.21
C ASN A 99 10.87 13.78 23.07
N ALA A 100 12.04 14.42 23.26
CA ALA A 100 12.18 15.86 23.10
C ALA A 100 11.94 16.30 21.64
N ILE A 101 12.42 15.53 20.66
CA ILE A 101 12.16 15.77 19.24
C ILE A 101 10.67 15.64 18.95
N ALA A 102 10.00 14.58 19.43
CA ALA A 102 8.57 14.38 19.21
C ALA A 102 7.73 15.55 19.75
N GLN A 103 8.13 16.15 20.87
CA GLN A 103 7.43 17.28 21.48
C GLN A 103 7.61 18.60 20.70
N HIS A 104 8.80 18.87 20.17
CA HIS A 104 9.14 20.19 19.63
C HIS A 104 9.24 20.25 18.11
N ALA A 105 9.59 19.14 17.45
CA ALA A 105 9.78 19.08 16.00
C ALA A 105 8.54 19.45 15.18
N PRO A 106 7.29 19.03 15.53
CA PRO A 106 6.12 19.35 14.70
C PRO A 106 5.94 20.85 14.44
N LYS A 107 6.20 21.69 15.45
CA LYS A 107 6.11 23.16 15.31
C LYS A 107 7.17 23.73 14.39
N VAL A 108 8.41 23.24 14.50
CA VAL A 108 9.53 23.67 13.66
C VAL A 108 9.33 23.21 12.22
N VAL A 109 8.96 21.94 12.03
CA VAL A 109 8.65 21.36 10.72
C VAL A 109 7.51 22.10 10.05
N GLY A 110 6.44 22.46 10.78
CA GLY A 110 5.33 23.23 10.21
C GLY A 110 5.73 24.61 9.68
N THR A 111 6.65 25.31 10.36
CA THR A 111 7.20 26.60 9.89
C THR A 111 8.08 26.40 8.66
N VAL A 112 9.04 25.47 8.72
CA VAL A 112 9.96 25.21 7.60
C VAL A 112 9.21 24.71 6.37
N ALA A 113 8.22 23.83 6.56
CA ALA A 113 7.41 23.30 5.48
C ALA A 113 6.57 24.40 4.81
N ARG A 114 6.10 25.41 5.54
CA ARG A 114 5.42 26.56 4.94
C ARG A 114 6.38 27.40 4.10
N ASP A 115 7.53 27.72 4.66
CA ASP A 115 8.50 28.64 4.06
C ASP A 115 9.18 28.01 2.83
N ILE A 116 9.36 26.68 2.79
CA ILE A 116 9.99 26.01 1.66
C ILE A 116 9.16 26.10 0.38
N TRP A 117 7.82 26.16 0.50
CA TRP A 117 6.91 26.30 -0.64
C TRP A 117 7.02 27.67 -1.33
N GLU A 118 7.61 28.67 -0.68
CA GLU A 118 7.97 29.95 -1.32
C GLU A 118 9.10 29.79 -2.36
N TYR A 119 9.81 28.66 -2.36
CA TYR A 119 10.92 28.36 -3.26
C TYR A 119 10.69 27.08 -4.08
N PRO A 120 9.77 27.06 -5.06
CA PRO A 120 9.39 25.86 -5.82
C PRO A 120 10.58 25.10 -6.45
N ALA A 121 11.56 25.83 -7.00
CA ALA A 121 12.75 25.22 -7.59
C ALA A 121 13.57 24.40 -6.57
N LYS A 122 13.68 24.87 -5.32
CA LYS A 122 14.38 24.14 -4.25
C LYS A 122 13.59 22.91 -3.81
N VAL A 123 12.26 23.01 -3.76
CA VAL A 123 11.37 21.87 -3.49
C VAL A 123 11.58 20.79 -4.56
N LEU A 124 11.59 21.16 -5.85
CA LEU A 124 11.83 20.22 -6.93
C LEU A 124 13.21 19.55 -6.83
N MET A 125 14.26 20.28 -6.46
CA MET A 125 15.58 19.69 -6.23
C MET A 125 15.57 18.67 -5.08
N ILE A 126 14.86 18.97 -3.98
CA ILE A 126 14.73 18.05 -2.84
C ILE A 126 13.94 16.80 -3.24
N LEU A 127 12.81 16.98 -3.95
CA LEU A 127 12.02 15.86 -4.46
C LEU A 127 12.82 15.02 -5.49
N GLY A 128 13.66 15.67 -6.29
CA GLY A 128 14.56 15.01 -7.24
C GLY A 128 15.63 14.12 -6.57
N CYS A 129 15.90 14.30 -5.28
CA CYS A 129 16.79 13.41 -4.52
C CYS A 129 16.08 12.12 -4.07
N ILE A 130 14.74 12.07 -4.06
CA ILE A 130 13.97 10.92 -3.56
C ILE A 130 14.37 9.61 -4.24
N PRO A 131 14.52 9.51 -5.58
CA PRO A 131 14.90 8.25 -6.23
C PRO A 131 16.27 7.73 -5.77
N SER A 132 17.26 8.62 -5.62
CA SER A 132 18.60 8.25 -5.14
C SER A 132 18.56 7.73 -3.70
N PHE A 133 17.79 8.40 -2.84
CA PHE A 133 17.57 7.93 -1.47
C PHE A 133 16.82 6.60 -1.44
N ALA A 134 15.74 6.45 -2.22
CA ALA A 134 14.98 5.21 -2.31
C ALA A 134 15.86 4.04 -2.75
N ASN A 135 16.70 4.22 -3.77
CA ASN A 135 17.64 3.20 -4.23
C ASN A 135 18.69 2.84 -3.16
N CYS A 136 19.21 3.84 -2.44
CA CYS A 136 20.12 3.61 -1.32
C CYS A 136 19.44 2.81 -0.19
N ILE A 137 18.20 3.18 0.16
CA ILE A 137 17.39 2.48 1.16
C ILE A 137 17.13 1.05 0.71
N ILE A 138 16.73 0.78 -0.53
CA ILE A 138 16.49 -0.58 -1.03
C ILE A 138 17.76 -1.44 -0.90
N ARG A 139 18.93 -0.92 -1.32
CA ARG A 139 20.20 -1.63 -1.20
C ARG A 139 20.59 -1.90 0.25
N SER A 140 20.39 -0.92 1.12
CA SER A 140 20.71 -1.03 2.54
C SER A 140 19.75 -1.98 3.26
N ALA A 141 18.45 -1.87 2.98
CA ALA A 141 17.41 -2.75 3.49
C ALA A 141 17.70 -4.20 3.09
N ASN A 142 18.11 -4.47 1.85
CA ASN A 142 18.49 -5.83 1.43
C ASN A 142 19.64 -6.43 2.26
N ASN A 143 20.58 -5.61 2.74
CA ASN A 143 21.66 -6.07 3.62
C ASN A 143 21.15 -6.29 5.06
N VAL A 144 20.33 -5.38 5.57
CA VAL A 144 19.79 -5.45 6.93
C VAL A 144 18.75 -6.57 7.08
N LEU A 145 17.89 -6.78 6.10
CA LEU A 145 16.85 -7.83 6.11
C LEU A 145 17.45 -9.24 6.18
N LYS A 146 18.68 -9.44 5.67
CA LYS A 146 19.39 -10.71 5.86
C LYS A 146 19.66 -11.00 7.33
N LEU A 147 20.05 -9.98 8.11
CA LEU A 147 20.28 -10.12 9.55
C LEU A 147 18.98 -10.40 10.31
N PHE A 148 17.86 -9.81 9.87
CA PHE A 148 16.55 -10.12 10.43
C PHE A 148 16.08 -11.55 10.13
N ASN A 149 16.42 -12.08 8.95
CA ASN A 149 16.11 -13.47 8.60
C ASN A 149 16.86 -14.51 9.45
N GLU A 150 17.94 -14.10 10.12
CA GLU A 150 18.72 -14.95 11.03
C GLU A 150 18.16 -14.93 12.47
N GLN A 151 17.23 -14.03 12.78
CA GLN A 151 16.62 -13.93 14.12
C GLN A 151 15.52 -14.98 14.32
N ALA A 152 15.30 -15.34 15.59
CA ALA A 152 14.20 -16.21 15.96
C ALA A 152 12.84 -15.52 15.67
N PRO A 153 11.85 -16.21 15.05
CA PRO A 153 10.60 -15.59 14.62
C PRO A 153 9.77 -14.97 15.75
N ASP A 154 9.83 -15.55 16.95
CA ASP A 154 9.16 -15.08 18.16
C ASP A 154 9.74 -13.74 18.64
N LEU A 155 11.06 -13.62 18.72
CA LEU A 155 11.73 -12.39 19.12
C LEU A 155 11.40 -11.24 18.17
N LEU A 156 11.41 -11.49 16.86
CA LEU A 156 11.06 -10.48 15.87
C LEU A 156 9.59 -10.05 16.00
N ALA A 157 8.68 -11.01 16.22
CA ALA A 157 7.26 -10.71 16.40
C ALA A 157 7.01 -9.83 17.65
N ASP A 158 7.69 -10.13 18.76
CA ASP A 158 7.55 -9.37 20.01
C ASP A 158 8.05 -7.93 19.86
N VAL A 159 9.19 -7.73 19.21
CA VAL A 159 9.72 -6.39 18.91
C VAL A 159 8.75 -5.61 18.03
N VAL A 160 8.25 -6.22 16.95
CA VAL A 160 7.28 -5.57 16.06
C VAL A 160 5.99 -5.21 16.81
N LEU A 161 5.48 -6.12 17.65
CA LEU A 161 4.26 -5.87 18.43
C LEU A 161 4.46 -4.75 19.47
N ALA A 162 5.61 -4.71 20.13
CA ALA A 162 5.94 -3.63 21.06
C ALA A 162 5.95 -2.26 20.36
N LEU A 163 6.54 -2.18 19.17
CA LEU A 163 6.56 -0.95 18.37
C LEU A 163 5.16 -0.53 17.90
N ILE A 164 4.33 -1.48 17.47
CA ILE A 164 2.94 -1.18 17.05
C ILE A 164 2.13 -0.58 18.21
N LYS A 165 2.32 -1.07 19.44
CA LYS A 165 1.61 -0.58 20.64
C LYS A 165 1.95 0.86 21.02
N GLU A 166 3.10 1.36 20.60
CA GLU A 166 3.53 2.74 20.88
C GLU A 166 2.98 3.77 19.88
N ILE A 167 2.27 3.33 18.82
CA ILE A 167 1.73 4.24 17.80
C ILE A 167 0.54 5.02 18.36
N ASP A 168 0.60 6.35 18.24
CA ASP A 168 -0.54 7.24 18.54
C ASP A 168 -1.62 7.12 17.45
N ALA A 169 -2.62 6.28 17.73
CA ALA A 169 -3.74 6.02 16.85
C ALA A 169 -4.58 7.28 16.53
N LYS A 170 -4.66 8.24 17.45
CA LYS A 170 -5.42 9.48 17.22
C LYS A 170 -4.73 10.36 16.19
N THR A 171 -3.42 10.58 16.37
CA THR A 171 -2.63 11.33 15.39
C THR A 171 -2.62 10.63 14.03
N LEU A 172 -2.54 9.29 14.00
CA LEU A 172 -2.65 8.50 12.77
C LEU A 172 -3.98 8.77 12.02
N GLY A 173 -5.11 8.80 12.71
CA GLY A 173 -6.42 9.11 12.12
C GLY A 173 -6.49 10.52 11.51
N CYS A 174 -5.89 11.52 12.17
CA CYS A 174 -5.80 12.87 11.61
C CYS A 174 -4.90 12.93 10.37
N THR A 175 -3.77 12.20 10.38
CA THR A 175 -2.87 12.09 9.23
C THR A 175 -3.53 11.40 8.04
N ALA A 176 -4.37 10.38 8.27
CA ALA A 176 -5.09 9.68 7.20
C ALA A 176 -5.91 10.64 6.32
N ASN A 177 -6.59 11.63 6.91
CA ASN A 177 -7.34 12.64 6.15
C ASN A 177 -6.45 13.49 5.23
N GLN A 178 -5.25 13.85 5.68
CA GLN A 178 -4.30 14.61 4.86
C GLN A 178 -3.75 13.75 3.71
N VAL A 179 -3.50 12.47 3.97
CA VAL A 179 -3.09 11.51 2.93
C VAL A 179 -4.19 11.32 1.89
N LEU A 180 -5.45 11.20 2.29
CA LEU A 180 -6.58 11.09 1.37
C LEU A 180 -6.66 12.29 0.42
N GLU A 181 -6.43 13.50 0.92
CA GLU A 181 -6.40 14.70 0.07
C GLU A 181 -5.20 14.72 -0.88
N ILE A 182 -4.05 14.21 -0.45
CA ILE A 182 -2.88 14.05 -1.33
C ILE A 182 -3.16 13.03 -2.43
N ILE A 183 -3.73 11.86 -2.09
CA ILE A 183 -4.13 10.83 -3.06
C ILE A 183 -5.11 11.43 -4.06
N ARG A 184 -6.15 12.13 -3.59
CA ARG A 184 -7.13 12.79 -4.46
C ARG A 184 -6.47 13.76 -5.45
N LYS A 185 -5.52 14.58 -4.97
CA LYS A 185 -4.78 15.53 -5.82
C LYS A 185 -3.88 14.81 -6.83
N PHE A 186 -3.24 13.74 -6.40
CA PHE A 186 -2.41 12.90 -7.26
C PHE A 186 -3.27 12.24 -8.34
N ASP A 187 -4.34 11.54 -7.99
CA ASP A 187 -5.24 10.86 -8.93
C ASP A 187 -5.83 11.85 -9.94
N THR A 188 -6.27 13.02 -9.47
CA THR A 188 -6.75 14.09 -10.37
C THR A 188 -5.64 14.58 -11.29
N GLY A 189 -4.43 14.77 -10.75
CA GLY A 189 -3.27 15.23 -11.51
C GLY A 189 -2.82 14.23 -12.58
N ASP A 190 -2.75 12.94 -12.24
CA ASP A 190 -2.35 11.85 -13.13
C ASP A 190 -3.35 11.68 -14.29
N GLU A 191 -4.66 11.80 -14.01
CA GLU A 191 -5.69 11.77 -15.06
C GLU A 191 -5.65 13.03 -15.95
N LEU A 192 -5.31 14.21 -15.41
CA LEU A 192 -5.19 15.44 -16.20
C LEU A 192 -4.03 15.43 -17.20
N ILE A 193 -2.93 14.74 -16.89
CA ILE A 193 -1.74 14.63 -17.75
C ILE A 193 -1.76 13.39 -18.65
N LYS A 194 -2.85 12.64 -18.65
CA LYS A 194 -3.00 11.42 -19.41
C LYS A 194 -3.20 11.73 -20.90
N GLU A 195 -2.22 11.33 -21.70
CA GLU A 195 -2.24 11.49 -23.16
C GLU A 195 -2.71 10.22 -23.90
N SER A 196 -2.91 9.11 -23.19
CA SER A 196 -3.22 7.79 -23.76
C SER A 196 -4.28 7.04 -22.97
N ALA A 197 -4.65 5.82 -23.41
CA ALA A 197 -5.58 4.97 -22.66
C ALA A 197 -5.09 4.65 -21.23
N SER A 198 -3.78 4.58 -21.03
CA SER A 198 -3.14 4.40 -19.72
C SER A 198 -2.57 5.69 -19.16
N SER A 199 -2.60 5.83 -17.84
CA SER A 199 -2.01 6.99 -17.16
C SER A 199 -0.48 6.88 -17.07
N PRO A 200 0.24 8.00 -16.91
CA PRO A 200 1.69 7.97 -16.69
C PRO A 200 2.12 7.15 -15.48
N PHE A 201 1.35 7.18 -14.39
CA PHE A 201 1.59 6.32 -13.23
C PHE A 201 1.48 4.83 -13.57
N GLU A 202 0.43 4.43 -14.30
CA GLU A 202 0.26 3.04 -14.75
C GLU A 202 1.45 2.56 -15.59
N VAL A 203 1.95 3.40 -16.50
CA VAL A 203 3.12 3.10 -17.33
C VAL A 203 4.37 2.94 -16.48
N ALA A 204 4.59 3.81 -15.50
CA ALA A 204 5.73 3.72 -14.59
C ALA A 204 5.68 2.42 -13.74
N VAL A 205 4.52 2.11 -13.17
CA VAL A 205 4.29 0.87 -12.42
C VAL A 205 4.54 -0.36 -13.29
N ARG A 206 4.00 -0.39 -14.52
CA ARG A 206 4.23 -1.49 -15.48
C ARG A 206 5.72 -1.72 -15.73
N ASN A 207 6.48 -0.65 -15.96
CA ASN A 207 7.92 -0.77 -16.23
C ASN A 207 8.69 -1.31 -15.02
N ILE A 208 8.36 -0.86 -13.81
CA ILE A 208 8.97 -1.37 -12.58
C ILE A 208 8.61 -2.84 -12.40
N MET A 209 7.33 -3.20 -12.52
CA MET A 209 6.87 -4.57 -12.32
C MET A 209 7.43 -5.53 -13.37
N ALA A 210 7.58 -5.12 -14.62
CA ALA A 210 8.24 -5.92 -15.66
C ALA A 210 9.68 -6.28 -15.26
N ASN A 211 10.42 -5.35 -14.66
CA ASN A 211 11.77 -5.59 -14.16
C ASN A 211 11.80 -6.47 -12.91
N VAL A 212 10.79 -6.38 -12.04
CA VAL A 212 10.67 -7.26 -10.87
C VAL A 212 10.34 -8.68 -11.29
N PHE A 213 9.41 -8.86 -12.23
CA PHE A 213 8.97 -10.18 -12.67
C PHE A 213 9.98 -10.88 -13.58
N SER A 214 10.91 -10.17 -14.22
CA SER A 214 12.03 -10.77 -14.97
C SER A 214 13.15 -11.31 -14.08
N TYR A 215 13.10 -11.07 -12.78
CA TYR A 215 14.09 -11.57 -11.83
C TYR A 215 13.74 -12.99 -11.33
N ASP A 216 14.54 -13.98 -11.74
CA ASP A 216 14.30 -15.41 -11.43
C ASP A 216 14.54 -15.81 -9.96
N GLY A 217 15.17 -14.94 -9.16
CA GLY A 217 15.52 -15.24 -7.76
C GLY A 217 14.36 -15.14 -6.76
N VAL A 218 13.13 -14.84 -7.20
CA VAL A 218 11.96 -14.64 -6.33
C VAL A 218 10.92 -15.72 -6.58
N ASP A 219 10.56 -16.43 -5.51
CA ASP A 219 9.37 -17.27 -5.48
C ASP A 219 8.11 -16.39 -5.38
N LYS A 220 7.57 -16.03 -6.54
CA LYS A 220 6.44 -15.12 -6.70
C LYS A 220 5.20 -15.66 -5.98
N GLN A 221 4.92 -16.96 -6.09
CA GLN A 221 3.75 -17.59 -5.46
C GLN A 221 3.82 -17.51 -3.94
N LYS A 222 4.98 -17.80 -3.36
CA LYS A 222 5.20 -17.71 -1.91
C LYS A 222 5.07 -16.28 -1.41
N VAL A 223 5.54 -15.28 -2.16
CA VAL A 223 5.33 -13.86 -1.82
C VAL A 223 3.83 -13.56 -1.70
N TYR A 224 3.02 -13.94 -2.70
CA TYR A 224 1.57 -13.71 -2.66
C TYR A 224 0.90 -14.40 -1.48
N GLN A 225 1.24 -15.66 -1.20
CA GLN A 225 0.67 -16.41 -0.08
C GLN A 225 0.99 -15.76 1.27
N ARG A 226 2.23 -15.29 1.47
CA ARG A 226 2.64 -14.63 2.72
C ARG A 226 1.97 -13.27 2.90
N LEU A 227 1.84 -12.49 1.83
CA LEU A 227 1.10 -11.22 1.83
C LEU A 227 -0.38 -11.44 2.13
N LEU A 228 -1.01 -12.47 1.56
CA LEU A 228 -2.40 -12.81 1.83
C LEU A 228 -2.61 -13.17 3.31
N SER A 229 -1.71 -13.99 3.89
CA SER A 229 -1.77 -14.34 5.30
C SER A 229 -1.66 -13.11 6.21
N LEU A 230 -0.75 -12.19 5.91
CA LEU A 230 -0.60 -10.94 6.66
C LEU A 230 -1.84 -10.04 6.53
N LYS A 231 -2.37 -9.90 5.32
CA LYS A 231 -3.61 -9.16 5.04
C LYS A 231 -4.78 -9.69 5.87
N ASN A 232 -4.92 -11.00 5.99
CA ASN A 232 -5.99 -11.62 6.78
C ASN A 232 -5.87 -11.29 8.28
N LYS A 233 -4.65 -11.32 8.84
CA LYS A 233 -4.41 -10.92 10.24
C LYS A 233 -4.81 -9.46 10.50
N ILE A 234 -4.43 -8.56 9.59
CA ILE A 234 -4.79 -7.14 9.68
C ILE A 234 -6.32 -6.98 9.62
N HIS A 235 -6.98 -7.66 8.67
CA HIS A 235 -8.42 -7.56 8.50
C HIS A 235 -9.18 -8.07 9.73
N ASN A 236 -8.73 -9.16 10.35
CA ASN A 236 -9.33 -9.67 11.58
C ASN A 236 -9.21 -8.67 12.73
N GLY A 237 -8.03 -8.05 12.92
CA GLY A 237 -7.86 -7.02 13.94
C GLY A 237 -8.72 -5.78 13.69
N ILE A 238 -8.90 -5.39 12.42
CA ILE A 238 -9.84 -4.30 12.06
C ILE A 238 -11.28 -4.71 12.38
N PHE A 239 -11.70 -5.92 11.98
CA PHE A 239 -13.04 -6.42 12.25
C PHE A 239 -13.35 -6.42 13.75
N GLU A 240 -12.46 -6.97 14.58
CA GLU A 240 -12.62 -6.96 16.04
C GLU A 240 -12.73 -5.54 16.61
N ALA A 241 -11.98 -4.58 16.07
CA ALA A 241 -12.03 -3.18 16.52
C ALA A 241 -13.33 -2.45 16.14
N VAL A 242 -14.01 -2.87 15.07
CA VAL A 242 -15.24 -2.22 14.57
C VAL A 242 -16.51 -3.05 14.79
N HIS A 243 -16.39 -4.25 15.35
CA HIS A 243 -17.50 -5.20 15.49
C HIS A 243 -18.71 -4.59 16.23
N ASP A 244 -18.44 -3.80 17.27
CA ASP A 244 -19.45 -3.14 18.10
C ASP A 244 -19.88 -1.75 17.56
N ASN A 245 -19.38 -1.32 16.39
CA ASN A 245 -19.71 -0.05 15.75
C ASN A 245 -20.42 -0.29 14.40
N PRO A 246 -21.77 -0.23 14.35
CA PRO A 246 -22.54 -0.54 13.14
C PRO A 246 -22.21 0.32 11.91
N GLU A 247 -21.90 1.61 12.11
CA GLU A 247 -21.57 2.52 11.00
C GLU A 247 -20.20 2.19 10.39
N ALA A 248 -19.20 1.96 11.25
CA ALA A 248 -17.88 1.55 10.82
C ALA A 248 -17.90 0.16 10.16
N LEU A 249 -18.69 -0.77 10.71
CA LEU A 249 -18.90 -2.09 10.13
C LEU A 249 -19.57 -2.02 8.75
N GLY A 250 -20.60 -1.17 8.60
CA GLY A 250 -21.25 -0.95 7.30
C GLY A 250 -20.29 -0.38 6.25
N SER A 251 -19.43 0.57 6.65
CA SER A 251 -18.39 1.13 5.78
C SER A 251 -17.34 0.10 5.39
N LEU A 252 -16.90 -0.74 6.34
CA LEU A 252 -15.97 -1.83 6.10
C LEU A 252 -16.59 -2.88 5.16
N MET A 253 -17.86 -3.21 5.34
CA MET A 253 -18.60 -4.14 4.48
C MET A 253 -18.69 -3.60 3.06
N HIS A 254 -19.05 -2.33 2.90
CA HIS A 254 -19.11 -1.67 1.60
C HIS A 254 -17.74 -1.67 0.89
N PHE A 255 -16.69 -1.25 1.59
CA PHE A 255 -15.32 -1.28 1.07
C PHE A 255 -14.89 -2.70 0.68
N SER A 256 -15.17 -3.69 1.52
CA SER A 256 -14.82 -5.09 1.27
C SER A 256 -15.52 -5.63 0.02
N MET A 257 -16.81 -5.31 -0.17
CA MET A 257 -17.57 -5.69 -1.36
C MET A 257 -17.04 -5.01 -2.62
N LEU A 258 -16.82 -3.69 -2.59
CA LEU A 258 -16.25 -2.96 -3.73
C LEU A 258 -14.88 -3.52 -4.14
N ASN A 259 -14.01 -3.76 -3.16
CA ASN A 259 -12.70 -4.35 -3.39
C ASN A 259 -12.81 -5.75 -4.03
N LYS A 260 -13.73 -6.60 -3.56
CA LYS A 260 -13.96 -7.93 -4.16
C LYS A 260 -14.45 -7.84 -5.60
N LEU A 261 -15.40 -6.94 -5.89
CA LEU A 261 -15.89 -6.71 -7.25
C LEU A 261 -14.78 -6.22 -8.19
N GLN A 262 -13.95 -5.28 -7.75
CA GLN A 262 -12.79 -4.82 -8.51
C GLN A 262 -11.79 -5.96 -8.77
N ASN A 263 -11.52 -6.80 -7.77
CA ASN A 263 -10.64 -7.96 -7.94
C ASN A 263 -11.21 -8.98 -8.94
N ILE A 264 -12.53 -9.19 -8.97
CA ILE A 264 -13.18 -10.05 -9.98
C ILE A 264 -13.03 -9.44 -11.39
N ALA A 265 -13.21 -8.12 -11.53
CA ALA A 265 -13.01 -7.45 -12.80
C ALA A 265 -11.54 -7.53 -13.29
N LEU A 266 -10.58 -7.41 -12.37
CA LEU A 266 -9.16 -7.63 -12.68
C LEU A 266 -8.86 -9.09 -13.05
N ALA A 267 -9.42 -10.05 -12.30
CA ALA A 267 -9.29 -11.48 -12.62
C ALA A 267 -9.82 -11.79 -14.02
N ARG A 268 -10.95 -11.18 -14.42
CA ARG A 268 -11.48 -11.29 -15.79
C ARG A 268 -10.46 -10.81 -16.83
N LYS A 269 -9.82 -9.65 -16.62
CA LYS A 269 -8.78 -9.15 -17.52
C LYS A 269 -7.61 -10.14 -17.61
N TYR A 270 -7.19 -10.71 -16.48
CA TYR A 270 -6.12 -11.72 -16.48
C TYR A 270 -6.54 -12.97 -17.25
N LEU A 271 -7.77 -13.46 -17.09
CA LEU A 271 -8.30 -14.61 -17.82
C LEU A 271 -8.40 -14.36 -19.32
N GLN A 272 -8.77 -13.16 -19.75
CA GLN A 272 -8.83 -12.80 -21.18
C GLN A 272 -7.45 -12.83 -21.84
N GLU A 273 -6.41 -12.43 -21.11
CA GLU A 273 -5.01 -12.44 -21.58
C GLU A 273 -4.29 -13.76 -21.29
N TYR A 274 -4.93 -14.67 -20.55
CA TYR A 274 -4.35 -15.94 -20.16
C TYR A 274 -4.28 -16.88 -21.36
N SER A 275 -3.10 -16.97 -21.99
CA SER A 275 -2.87 -17.88 -23.10
C SER A 275 -2.98 -19.35 -22.65
N SER A 276 -3.62 -20.19 -23.45
CA SER A 276 -3.86 -21.63 -23.25
C SER A 276 -2.61 -22.52 -23.14
N GLN A 277 -1.42 -21.94 -22.95
CA GLN A 277 -0.14 -22.67 -22.92
C GLN A 277 0.13 -23.38 -21.59
N ARG A 278 -0.64 -23.10 -20.52
CA ARG A 278 -0.55 -23.79 -19.22
C ARG A 278 -1.92 -23.91 -18.51
N PRO A 279 -2.88 -24.67 -19.05
CA PRO A 279 -4.23 -24.77 -18.47
C PRO A 279 -4.25 -25.26 -17.01
N ASP A 280 -3.21 -25.99 -16.57
CA ASP A 280 -3.10 -26.54 -15.22
C ASP A 280 -2.84 -25.49 -14.12
N ASP A 281 -2.44 -24.26 -14.48
CA ASP A 281 -2.19 -23.20 -13.49
C ASP A 281 -3.46 -22.40 -13.14
N LEU A 282 -4.62 -22.73 -13.73
CA LEU A 282 -5.89 -22.11 -13.37
C LEU A 282 -6.40 -22.68 -12.03
N PRO A 283 -6.63 -21.84 -11.00
CA PRO A 283 -7.00 -22.32 -9.66
C PRO A 283 -8.50 -22.68 -9.58
N VAL A 284 -8.88 -23.81 -10.18
CA VAL A 284 -10.29 -24.26 -10.28
C VAL A 284 -10.87 -24.56 -8.91
N GLU A 285 -10.10 -25.14 -8.00
CA GLU A 285 -10.52 -25.43 -6.63
C GLU A 285 -10.84 -24.15 -5.84
N GLU A 286 -10.02 -23.11 -5.97
CA GLU A 286 -10.27 -21.82 -5.32
C GLU A 286 -11.49 -21.11 -5.89
N ILE A 287 -11.75 -21.22 -7.20
CA ILE A 287 -12.97 -20.69 -7.83
C ILE A 287 -14.20 -21.41 -7.26
N ALA A 288 -14.14 -22.74 -7.11
CA ALA A 288 -15.22 -23.51 -6.49
C ALA A 288 -15.42 -23.14 -5.01
N GLN A 289 -14.34 -22.92 -4.25
CA GLN A 289 -14.42 -22.45 -2.86
C GLN A 289 -15.04 -21.06 -2.75
N LEU A 290 -14.73 -20.15 -3.68
CA LEU A 290 -15.36 -18.84 -3.74
C LEU A 290 -16.88 -18.96 -3.94
N LEU A 291 -17.32 -19.79 -4.89
CA LEU A 291 -18.75 -20.05 -5.12
C LEU A 291 -19.42 -20.62 -3.85
N ASN A 292 -18.81 -21.63 -3.24
CA ASN A 292 -19.32 -22.22 -2.00
C ASN A 292 -19.41 -21.19 -0.87
N ALA A 293 -18.41 -20.32 -0.71
CA ALA A 293 -18.43 -19.27 0.30
C ALA A 293 -19.57 -18.26 0.07
N VAL A 294 -19.84 -17.89 -1.18
CA VAL A 294 -20.98 -17.02 -1.54
C VAL A 294 -22.31 -17.70 -1.20
N LEU A 295 -22.48 -18.98 -1.57
CA LEU A 295 -23.69 -19.74 -1.26
C LEU A 295 -23.90 -19.86 0.25
N HIS A 296 -22.86 -20.18 1.02
CA HIS A 296 -22.94 -20.23 2.48
C HIS A 296 -23.30 -18.87 3.09
N TYR A 297 -22.76 -17.77 2.58
CA TYR A 297 -23.12 -16.44 3.03
C TYR A 297 -24.62 -16.14 2.81
N ILE A 298 -25.14 -16.50 1.63
CA ILE A 298 -26.56 -16.34 1.29
C ILE A 298 -27.43 -17.19 2.23
N THR A 299 -27.06 -18.43 2.51
CA THR A 299 -27.77 -19.31 3.44
C THR A 299 -27.78 -18.74 4.85
N VAL A 300 -26.64 -18.31 5.38
CA VAL A 300 -26.56 -17.70 6.72
C VAL A 300 -27.43 -16.45 6.78
N LEU A 301 -27.38 -15.57 5.77
CA LEU A 301 -28.21 -14.37 5.72
C LEU A 301 -29.71 -14.69 5.71
N HIS A 302 -30.12 -15.69 4.93
CA HIS A 302 -31.50 -16.17 4.89
C HIS A 302 -31.95 -16.67 6.27
N ASP A 303 -31.12 -17.48 6.93
CA ASP A 303 -31.48 -18.15 8.18
C ASP A 303 -31.43 -17.20 9.39
N THR A 304 -30.50 -16.23 9.41
CA THR A 304 -30.36 -15.30 10.55
C THR A 304 -31.14 -14.00 10.38
N HIS A 305 -31.39 -13.54 9.14
CA HIS A 305 -32.05 -12.26 8.85
C HIS A 305 -33.06 -12.37 7.69
N PRO A 306 -34.15 -13.14 7.83
CA PRO A 306 -35.08 -13.45 6.75
C PRO A 306 -35.78 -12.23 6.12
N ASP A 307 -36.11 -11.22 6.92
CA ASP A 307 -36.74 -9.98 6.43
C ASP A 307 -35.79 -9.16 5.55
N MET A 308 -34.52 -9.05 5.97
CA MET A 308 -33.47 -8.41 5.17
C MET A 308 -33.20 -9.20 3.90
N PHE A 309 -33.14 -10.53 4.01
CA PHE A 309 -32.91 -11.42 2.88
C PHE A 309 -33.96 -11.19 1.79
N THR A 310 -35.24 -11.17 2.13
CA THR A 310 -36.33 -10.99 1.15
C THR A 310 -36.22 -9.65 0.43
N SER A 311 -35.94 -8.57 1.18
CA SER A 311 -35.74 -7.23 0.60
C SER A 311 -34.51 -7.17 -0.33
N LEU A 312 -33.39 -7.74 0.11
CA LEU A 312 -32.15 -7.77 -0.65
C LEU A 312 -32.25 -8.67 -1.89
N ALA A 313 -32.90 -9.83 -1.78
CA ALA A 313 -33.15 -10.74 -2.89
C ALA A 313 -33.98 -10.06 -3.98
N ASN A 314 -35.01 -9.30 -3.61
CA ASN A 314 -35.81 -8.54 -4.57
C ASN A 314 -34.97 -7.47 -5.29
N ARG A 315 -34.19 -6.68 -4.54
CA ARG A 315 -33.29 -5.68 -5.11
C ARG A 315 -32.22 -6.30 -6.00
N PHE A 316 -31.68 -7.44 -5.58
CA PHE A 316 -30.71 -8.21 -6.34
C PHE A 316 -31.30 -8.71 -7.64
N SER A 317 -32.50 -9.31 -7.62
CA SER A 317 -33.20 -9.80 -8.81
C SER A 317 -33.37 -8.70 -9.87
N HIS A 318 -33.66 -7.47 -9.46
CA HIS A 318 -33.78 -6.33 -10.37
C HIS A 318 -32.43 -5.75 -10.83
N ALA A 319 -31.34 -6.02 -10.11
CA ALA A 319 -29.99 -5.55 -10.44
C ALA A 319 -29.21 -6.54 -11.33
N ILE A 320 -29.67 -7.78 -11.44
CA ILE A 320 -29.07 -8.78 -12.34
C ILE A 320 -29.29 -8.36 -13.79
N ASP A 321 -28.20 -8.38 -14.57
CA ASP A 321 -28.26 -8.27 -16.02
C ASP A 321 -28.64 -9.63 -16.62
N THR A 322 -29.90 -9.74 -17.07
CA THR A 322 -30.43 -10.97 -17.68
C THR A 322 -29.79 -11.28 -19.02
N GLY A 323 -29.20 -10.29 -19.72
CA GLY A 323 -28.48 -10.50 -20.97
C GLY A 323 -27.20 -11.30 -20.78
N VAL A 324 -26.44 -11.02 -19.71
CA VAL A 324 -25.23 -11.78 -19.37
C VAL A 324 -25.56 -13.24 -19.02
N ILE A 325 -26.68 -13.47 -18.33
CA ILE A 325 -27.16 -14.82 -18.04
C ILE A 325 -27.46 -15.56 -19.34
N GLN A 326 -28.16 -14.91 -20.27
CA GLN A 326 -28.52 -15.52 -21.55
C GLN A 326 -27.27 -15.86 -22.39
N GLU A 327 -26.28 -14.96 -22.45
CA GLU A 327 -25.01 -15.20 -23.13
C GLU A 327 -24.24 -16.40 -22.53
N PHE A 328 -24.19 -16.47 -21.19
CA PHE A 328 -23.59 -17.60 -20.50
C PHE A 328 -24.30 -18.91 -20.84
N LEU A 329 -25.63 -18.94 -20.76
CA LEU A 329 -26.42 -20.14 -21.06
C LEU A 329 -26.24 -20.61 -22.51
N HIS A 330 -26.19 -19.69 -23.48
CA HIS A 330 -25.92 -20.03 -24.89
C HIS A 330 -24.52 -20.64 -25.11
N THR A 331 -23.54 -20.24 -24.30
CA THR A 331 -22.16 -20.75 -24.41
C THR A 331 -21.96 -22.02 -23.59
N ALA A 332 -22.86 -22.32 -22.66
CA ALA A 332 -22.75 -23.41 -21.70
C ALA A 332 -23.40 -24.74 -22.18
N ASP A 333 -23.93 -24.81 -23.40
CA ASP A 333 -24.50 -26.05 -23.95
C ASP A 333 -23.49 -27.22 -23.89
N ASP A 334 -22.22 -26.95 -24.15
CA ASP A 334 -21.13 -27.94 -24.06
C ASP A 334 -20.74 -28.30 -22.61
N CYS A 335 -21.14 -27.48 -21.63
CA CYS A 335 -20.84 -27.67 -20.21
C CYS A 335 -21.83 -28.61 -19.51
N PHE A 336 -22.94 -28.97 -20.16
CA PHE A 336 -24.03 -29.72 -19.54
C PHE A 336 -23.58 -31.08 -19.01
N VAL A 337 -22.74 -31.80 -19.77
CA VAL A 337 -22.19 -33.10 -19.37
C VAL A 337 -21.26 -32.95 -18.16
N THR A 338 -20.41 -31.93 -18.15
CA THR A 338 -19.44 -31.68 -17.07
C THR A 338 -20.12 -31.20 -15.78
N LEU A 339 -21.22 -30.45 -15.90
CA LEU A 339 -21.98 -29.92 -14.76
C LEU A 339 -23.08 -30.85 -14.25
N GLN A 340 -23.24 -32.04 -14.84
CA GLN A 340 -24.25 -33.01 -14.44
C GLN A 340 -24.37 -33.22 -12.91
N PRO A 341 -23.29 -33.38 -12.12
CA PRO A 341 -23.39 -33.57 -10.67
C PRO A 341 -24.01 -32.39 -9.91
N VAL A 342 -23.88 -31.18 -10.46
CA VAL A 342 -24.48 -29.96 -9.90
C VAL A 342 -25.91 -29.83 -10.38
N LEU A 343 -26.14 -30.07 -11.67
CA LEU A 343 -27.46 -29.98 -12.30
C LEU A 343 -28.44 -30.99 -11.69
N GLU A 344 -28.03 -32.21 -11.37
CA GLU A 344 -28.89 -33.20 -10.69
C GLU A 344 -29.45 -32.69 -9.36
N LYS A 345 -28.72 -31.80 -8.66
CA LYS A 345 -29.17 -31.19 -7.39
C LYS A 345 -30.04 -29.95 -7.62
N LEU A 346 -29.75 -29.16 -8.65
CA LEU A 346 -30.47 -27.92 -8.95
C LEU A 346 -31.79 -28.17 -9.70
N PHE A 347 -31.81 -29.15 -10.61
CA PHE A 347 -32.90 -29.36 -11.55
C PHE A 347 -34.26 -29.63 -10.88
N PRO A 348 -34.37 -30.42 -9.79
CA PRO A 348 -35.64 -30.61 -9.09
C PRO A 348 -36.22 -29.30 -8.53
N PHE A 349 -35.36 -28.43 -8.00
CA PHE A 349 -35.77 -27.11 -7.50
C PHE A 349 -36.20 -26.20 -8.64
N VAL A 350 -35.42 -26.13 -9.73
CA VAL A 350 -35.75 -25.34 -10.92
C VAL A 350 -37.09 -25.79 -11.52
N LEU A 351 -37.32 -27.10 -11.65
CA LEU A 351 -38.59 -27.65 -12.14
C LEU A 351 -39.77 -27.26 -11.24
N THR A 352 -39.55 -27.22 -9.92
CA THR A 352 -40.57 -26.79 -8.95
C THR A 352 -40.88 -25.29 -9.08
N CYS A 353 -39.85 -24.44 -9.21
CA CYS A 353 -40.03 -23.01 -9.48
C CYS A 353 -40.75 -22.78 -10.79
N TRP A 354 -40.38 -23.52 -11.83
CA TRP A 354 -40.97 -23.39 -13.14
C TRP A 354 -42.43 -23.85 -13.20
N THR A 355 -42.79 -24.95 -12.53
CA THR A 355 -44.21 -25.36 -12.43
C THR A 355 -45.05 -24.32 -11.69
N ARG A 356 -44.48 -23.58 -10.73
CA ARG A 356 -45.14 -22.43 -10.09
C ARG A 356 -45.29 -21.23 -11.02
N LEU A 357 -44.23 -20.87 -11.75
CA LEU A 357 -44.28 -19.77 -12.75
C LEU A 357 -45.28 -20.07 -13.86
N LEU A 358 -45.33 -21.32 -14.32
CA LEU A 358 -46.29 -21.74 -15.33
C LEU A 358 -47.72 -21.55 -14.86
N GLN A 359 -48.01 -21.63 -13.55
CA GLN A 359 -49.35 -21.40 -12.97
C GLN A 359 -49.79 -19.93 -12.97
N GLU A 360 -48.90 -18.98 -13.29
CA GLU A 360 -49.24 -17.57 -13.40
C GLU A 360 -50.06 -17.30 -14.68
N ASP A 361 -51.08 -16.44 -14.58
CA ASP A 361 -51.98 -16.05 -15.68
C ASP A 361 -51.34 -14.96 -16.57
N ASP A 362 -50.12 -15.19 -17.03
CA ASP A 362 -49.42 -14.35 -18.02
C ASP A 362 -49.49 -15.01 -19.41
N GLU A 363 -49.79 -14.22 -20.44
CA GLU A 363 -49.97 -14.67 -21.82
C GLU A 363 -48.69 -15.33 -22.40
N ALA A 364 -47.51 -14.83 -22.04
CA ALA A 364 -46.22 -15.40 -22.43
C ALA A 364 -45.93 -16.73 -21.70
N MET A 365 -46.36 -16.84 -20.43
CA MET A 365 -46.21 -18.09 -19.67
C MET A 365 -47.21 -19.17 -20.13
N GLN A 366 -48.39 -18.78 -20.61
CA GLN A 366 -49.33 -19.70 -21.26
C GLN A 366 -48.79 -20.27 -22.57
N GLU A 367 -48.12 -19.44 -23.38
CA GLU A 367 -47.40 -19.87 -24.60
C GLU A 367 -46.26 -20.85 -24.25
N ALA A 368 -45.44 -20.53 -23.26
CA ALA A 368 -44.36 -21.41 -22.77
C ALA A 368 -44.89 -22.75 -22.25
N ARG A 369 -46.03 -22.74 -21.53
CA ARG A 369 -46.71 -23.96 -21.06
C ARG A 369 -47.12 -24.87 -22.22
N LYS A 370 -47.72 -24.30 -23.26
CA LYS A 370 -48.15 -25.03 -24.47
C LYS A 370 -46.95 -25.61 -25.23
N ALA A 371 -45.86 -24.84 -25.36
CA ALA A 371 -44.63 -25.30 -26.02
C ALA A 371 -43.99 -26.49 -25.29
N PHE A 372 -43.93 -26.45 -23.95
CA PHE A 372 -43.38 -27.54 -23.16
C PHE A 372 -44.22 -28.81 -23.22
N VAL A 373 -45.54 -28.70 -23.05
CA VAL A 373 -46.44 -29.86 -23.15
C VAL A 373 -46.34 -30.51 -24.53
N ARG A 374 -46.20 -29.72 -25.60
CA ARG A 374 -45.94 -30.26 -26.95
C ARG A 374 -44.61 -31.01 -27.04
N ALA A 375 -43.54 -30.50 -26.42
CA ALA A 375 -42.24 -31.18 -26.41
C ALA A 375 -42.30 -32.53 -25.66
N LEU A 376 -42.90 -32.55 -24.46
CA LEU A 376 -43.11 -33.78 -23.68
C LEU A 376 -43.98 -34.81 -24.42
N LEU A 377 -45.06 -34.38 -25.07
CA LEU A 377 -45.94 -35.29 -25.80
C LEU A 377 -45.27 -35.86 -27.05
N LYS A 378 -44.37 -35.10 -27.69
CA LYS A 378 -43.60 -35.58 -28.85
C LYS A 378 -42.67 -36.73 -28.50
N ASP A 379 -42.07 -36.72 -27.30
CA ASP A 379 -41.21 -37.81 -26.82
C ASP A 379 -42.00 -39.05 -26.38
N VAL A 380 -43.24 -38.88 -25.90
CA VAL A 380 -44.15 -40.00 -25.55
C VAL A 380 -44.65 -40.73 -26.80
N GLU A 381 -44.91 -40.03 -27.90
CA GLU A 381 -45.32 -40.65 -29.17
C GLU A 381 -44.18 -41.42 -29.86
N VAL A 382 -42.92 -41.02 -29.65
CA VAL A 382 -41.74 -41.73 -30.20
C VAL A 382 -41.36 -42.95 -29.36
N GLY A 383 -41.65 -42.97 -28.05
CA GLY A 383 -41.44 -44.13 -27.17
C GLY A 383 -42.48 -45.26 -27.32
N HIS A 384 -43.52 -45.06 -28.13
CA HIS A 384 -44.58 -46.04 -28.40
C HIS A 384 -44.72 -46.43 -29.88
N ALA A 385 -43.71 -46.13 -30.70
CA ALA A 385 -43.61 -46.55 -32.10
C ALA A 385 -42.64 -47.73 -32.29
#